data_AF-A0A520HCM4-F1
#
_entry.id   AF-A0A520HCM4-F1
#
_cell.length_a   1.000
_cell.length_b   1.000
_cell.length_c   1.000
_cell.angle_alpha   90.00
_cell.angle_beta   90.00
_cell.angle_gamma   90.00
#
_symmetry.space_group_name_H-M   'P 1'
#
loop_
_entity.id
_entity.type
_entity.pdbx_description
1 polymer ?
#
loop_
_entity_poly.entity_id
_entity_poly.type
_entity_poly.pdbx_seq_one_letter_code
_entity_poly.pdbx_strand_id
1 'polypeptide(L)' 'MNDFDRRRFLQGMGAIGASGALGTAAGPAFAAMAPEDKFDLLLRNADVLDPSQNLRGRRDIGIRFGKIEAVEASIAP' A
#
# COMPACT_ATOMS: atom_id res chain seq x y z
N MET A 1 -38.53 -6.00 -8.40
CA MET A 1 -37.18 -6.05 -7.81
C MET A 1 -36.19 -5.59 -8.86
N ASN A 2 -35.30 -4.67 -8.52
CA ASN A 2 -34.40 -3.99 -9.46
C ASN A 2 -33.36 -4.95 -10.07
N ASP A 3 -33.34 -5.06 -11.39
CA ASP A 3 -32.34 -5.78 -12.20
C ASP A 3 -31.00 -5.02 -12.28
N PHE A 4 -30.40 -4.71 -11.13
CA PHE A 4 -28.97 -4.41 -11.04
C PHE A 4 -28.23 -5.72 -10.79
N ASP A 5 -28.16 -6.54 -11.84
CA ASP A 5 -27.59 -7.88 -11.75
C ASP A 5 -26.05 -7.81 -11.77
N ARG A 6 -25.40 -8.54 -10.85
CA ARG A 6 -23.93 -8.51 -10.65
C ARG A 6 -23.15 -8.80 -11.92
N ARG A 7 -23.77 -9.56 -12.84
CA ARG A 7 -23.22 -9.90 -14.15
C ARG A 7 -23.03 -8.68 -15.05
N ARG A 8 -23.97 -7.73 -15.02
CA ARG A 8 -23.90 -6.49 -15.81
C ARG A 8 -22.81 -5.55 -15.28
N PHE A 9 -22.60 -5.54 -13.97
CA PHE A 9 -21.51 -4.79 -13.33
C PHE A 9 -20.13 -5.32 -13.78
N LEU A 10 -19.92 -6.64 -13.75
CA LEU A 10 -18.65 -7.24 -14.18
C LEU A 10 -18.39 -7.04 -15.68
N GLN A 11 -19.43 -7.06 -16.51
CA GLN A 11 -19.32 -6.78 -17.95
C GLN A 11 -18.92 -5.32 -18.25
N GLY A 12 -19.28 -4.37 -17.38
CA GLY A 12 -18.90 -2.96 -17.52
C GLY A 12 -17.45 -2.64 -17.13
N MET A 13 -16.78 -3.49 -16.34
CA MET A 13 -15.41 -3.24 -15.88
C MET A 13 -14.33 -3.61 -16.91
N GLY A 14 -14.67 -4.31 -18.00
CA GLY A 14 -13.73 -4.72 -19.04
C GLY A 14 -13.28 -3.62 -20.03
N ALA A 15 -13.78 -2.39 -19.89
CA ALA A 15 -13.58 -1.31 -20.88
C ALA A 15 -12.54 -0.24 -20.48
N ILE A 16 -11.61 -0.54 -19.58
CA ILE A 16 -10.47 0.35 -19.27
C ILE A 16 -9.18 -0.42 -19.54
N GLY A 17 -8.68 -0.40 -20.77
CA GLY A 17 -7.44 -1.12 -21.09
C GLY A 17 -6.85 -0.95 -22.48
N ALA A 18 -7.28 0.03 -23.27
CA ALA A 18 -6.75 0.22 -24.62
C ALA A 18 -6.71 1.69 -25.06
N SER A 19 -5.89 2.50 -24.37
CA SER A 19 -5.29 3.74 -24.92
C SER A 19 -4.41 4.41 -23.86
N GLY A 20 -3.14 4.04 -23.82
CA GLY A 20 -2.16 4.67 -22.93
C GLY A 20 -0.71 4.56 -23.43
N ALA A 21 -0.52 4.25 -24.71
CA ALA A 21 0.77 4.46 -25.36
C ALA A 21 0.91 5.95 -25.64
N LEU A 22 1.99 6.56 -25.15
CA LEU A 22 2.41 7.98 -25.25
C LEU A 22 1.86 8.92 -24.16
N GLY A 23 2.63 9.04 -23.06
CA GLY A 23 2.58 10.21 -22.16
C GLY A 23 2.52 9.90 -20.67
N THR A 24 3.68 9.85 -20.01
CA THR A 24 3.87 10.22 -18.58
C THR A 24 2.91 9.63 -17.55
N ALA A 25 2.67 8.32 -17.56
CA ALA A 25 2.25 7.64 -16.34
C ALA A 25 3.51 7.32 -15.53
N ALA A 26 3.97 8.27 -14.71
CA ALA A 26 4.66 7.90 -13.48
C ALA A 26 3.62 7.15 -12.64
N GLY A 27 3.40 5.87 -12.96
CA GLY A 27 2.73 4.96 -12.04
C GLY A 27 3.47 5.00 -10.70
N PRO A 28 2.80 4.70 -9.58
CA PRO A 28 3.46 4.70 -8.29
C PRO A 28 4.77 3.90 -8.39
N ALA A 29 5.89 4.57 -8.10
CA ALA A 29 7.19 3.92 -8.07
C ALA A 29 7.16 2.95 -6.89
N PHE A 30 6.78 1.71 -7.15
CA PHE A 30 6.97 0.63 -6.19
C PHE A 30 8.48 0.39 -6.07
N ALA A 31 8.99 0.38 -4.85
CA ALA A 31 10.34 -0.07 -4.60
C ALA A 31 10.47 -1.52 -5.14
N ALA A 32 11.54 -1.80 -5.88
CA ALA A 32 11.86 -3.17 -6.26
C ALA A 32 12.30 -3.91 -4.99
N MET A 33 11.40 -4.70 -4.42
CA MET A 33 11.65 -5.49 -3.21
C MET A 33 12.50 -6.72 -3.55
N ALA A 34 13.57 -6.97 -2.79
CA ALA A 34 14.27 -8.25 -2.83
C ALA A 34 13.35 -9.38 -2.31
N PRO A 35 13.61 -10.66 -2.66
CA PRO A 35 12.80 -11.78 -2.17
C PRO A 35 12.65 -11.84 -0.64
N GLU A 36 13.64 -11.32 0.07
CA GLU A 36 13.70 -11.29 1.53
C GLU A 36 13.12 -10.00 2.13
N ASP A 37 12.90 -8.96 1.31
CA ASP A 37 12.36 -7.68 1.80
C ASP A 37 10.88 -7.87 2.15
N LYS A 38 10.55 -7.69 3.43
CA LYS A 38 9.17 -7.85 3.91
C LYS A 38 8.29 -6.62 3.67
N PHE A 39 8.88 -5.45 3.54
CA PHE A 39 8.18 -4.16 3.51
C PHE A 39 8.51 -3.35 2.26
N ASP A 40 7.53 -2.66 1.69
CA ASP A 40 7.72 -1.73 0.58
C ASP A 40 8.51 -0.48 1.04
N LEU A 41 8.28 -0.06 2.29
CA LEU A 41 8.98 1.04 2.97
C LEU A 41 9.20 0.69 4.45
N LEU A 42 10.40 0.96 4.95
CA LEU A 42 10.76 0.84 6.36
C LEU A 42 11.24 2.20 6.88
N LEU A 43 10.47 2.80 7.79
CA LEU A 43 10.90 3.98 8.54
C LEU A 43 11.66 3.51 9.77
N ARG A 44 12.97 3.72 9.79
CA ARG A 44 13.86 3.35 10.91
C ARG A 44 13.90 4.46 11.96
N ASN A 45 13.86 4.07 13.23
CA ASN A 45 14.18 4.94 14.36
C ASN A 45 13.31 6.23 14.41
N ALA A 46 12.08 6.15 13.92
CA ALA A 46 11.14 7.26 13.82
C ALA A 46 10.61 7.65 15.19
N ASP A 47 10.34 8.94 15.40
CA ASP A 47 9.62 9.40 16.59
C ASP A 47 8.11 9.28 16.33
N VAL A 48 7.49 8.25 16.92
CA VAL A 48 6.09 7.91 16.69
C VAL A 48 5.21 8.56 17.74
N LEU A 49 4.11 9.15 17.28
CA LEU A 49 3.02 9.66 18.11
C LEU A 49 1.71 9.10 17.57
N ASP A 50 1.16 8.09 18.25
CA ASP A 50 -0.17 7.51 17.96
C ASP A 50 -1.06 7.63 19.21
N PRO A 51 -1.86 8.71 19.32
CA PRO A 51 -2.76 8.93 20.44
C PRO A 51 -3.83 7.85 20.59
N SER A 52 -4.25 7.21 19.49
CA SER A 52 -5.33 6.23 19.49
C SER A 52 -4.96 4.96 20.27
N GLN A 53 -3.66 4.67 20.35
CA GLN A 53 -3.10 3.55 21.10
C GLN A 53 -2.26 3.99 22.30
N ASN A 54 -2.30 5.29 22.64
CA ASN A 54 -1.44 5.89 23.67
C ASN A 54 0.06 5.54 23.47
N LEU A 55 0.50 5.46 22.22
CA LEU A 55 1.85 5.10 21.85
C LEU A 55 2.66 6.35 21.54
N ARG A 56 3.79 6.52 22.22
CA ARG A 56 4.75 7.60 21.97
C ARG A 56 6.19 7.10 22.05
N GLY A 57 7.04 7.63 21.18
CA GLY A 57 8.48 7.45 21.21
C GLY A 57 9.03 6.68 20.02
N ARG A 58 10.29 6.28 20.16
CA ARG A 58 11.14 5.79 19.08
C ARG A 58 10.78 4.38 18.61
N ARG A 59 10.43 4.21 17.33
CA ARG A 59 9.99 2.93 16.74
C ARG A 59 10.43 2.79 15.29
N ASP A 60 10.48 1.55 14.83
CA ASP A 60 10.54 1.20 13.43
C ASP A 60 9.12 0.95 12.90
N ILE A 61 8.79 1.48 11.72
CA ILE A 61 7.48 1.32 11.08
C ILE A 61 7.67 0.64 9.72
N GLY A 62 7.12 -0.56 9.58
CA GLY A 62 7.06 -1.31 8.33
C GLY A 62 5.75 -1.05 7.59
N ILE A 63 5.85 -0.65 6.32
CA ILE A 63 4.70 -0.38 5.43
C ILE A 63 4.71 -1.37 4.29
N ARG A 64 3.54 -1.97 4.02
CA ARG A 64 3.34 -2.94 2.93
C ARG A 64 2.01 -2.69 2.23
N PHE A 65 2.03 -2.67 0.91
CA PHE A 65 0.91 -2.30 0.04
C PHE A 65 0.23 -0.98 0.46
N GLY A 66 1.05 -0.01 0.87
CA GLY A 66 0.59 1.30 1.34
C GLY A 66 -0.12 1.31 2.70
N LYS A 67 -0.02 0.22 3.48
CA LYS A 67 -0.61 0.09 4.83
C LYS A 67 0.49 -0.13 5.86
N ILE A 68 0.27 0.37 7.08
CA ILE A 68 1.14 0.08 8.21
C ILE A 68 0.94 -1.40 8.58
N GLU A 69 1.99 -2.20 8.40
CA GLU A 69 1.99 -3.64 8.70
C GLU A 69 2.60 -3.90 10.08
N ALA A 70 3.62 -3.13 10.48
CA ALA A 70 4.34 -3.32 11.74
C ALA A 70 4.75 -1.98 12.37
N VAL A 71 4.66 -1.91 13.70
CA VAL A 71 5.21 -0.83 14.52
C VAL A 71 5.91 -1.47 15.71
N GLU A 72 7.25 -1.50 15.70
CA GLU A 72 8.05 -2.22 16.69
C GLU A 72 9.20 -1.37 17.23
N ALA A 73 9.83 -1.80 18.33
CA ALA A 73 10.98 -1.08 18.88
C ALA A 73 12.19 -1.10 17.95
N SER A 74 12.39 -2.20 17.23
CA SER A 74 13.42 -2.39 16.21
C SER A 74 13.00 -3.56 15.33
N ILE A 75 12.92 -3.34 14.02
CA ILE A 75 12.60 -4.39 13.05
C ILE A 75 13.90 -5.06 12.59
N ALA A 76 13.91 -6.39 12.50
CA ALA A 76 15.07 -7.12 11.99
C ALA A 76 15.36 -6.73 10.53
N PRO A 77 16.65 -6.66 10.12
CA PRO A 77 17.02 -6.40 8.73
C PRO A 77 16.56 -7.53 7.79
#